data_AF-A0A8T6U6X7-F1
#
_entry.id   AF-A0A8T6U6X7-F1
#
_cell.length_a   1.000
_cell.length_b   1.000
_cell.length_c   1.000
_cell.angle_alpha   90.00
_cell.angle_beta   90.00
_cell.angle_gamma   90.00
#
_symmetry.space_group_name_H-M   'P 1'
#
loop_
_entity.id
_entity.type
_entity.pdbx_description
1 polymer ?
#
loop_
_entity_poly.entity_id
_entity_poly.type
_entity_poly.pdbx_seq_one_letter_code
_entity_poly.pdbx_strand_id
1 'polypeptide(L)'
;MMIKKHPEFKNVLLSLSSDSELVFPLPNETIPAPDHSALPMALLLFIWGTVALHYNTSPLYRKSVFRYFTAHKFFVDDIFKRLIRSPVPAIIIILQNALLLSISTYTVFSALLTPLGQEAFFYHFPGLSIVGSSPISIFIWTLLLALLFSLLCIVWLYFSHKQIKSFTQIATIFAWPLQLNFLLCTGTITFYSASETGSATLFTALALLLFLLSYTFSGLDISRFARSKTKHLFKTIIPYVILIAGFTIWFFTNDQWIDILTLTLNLT
;
A
#
# COMPACT_ATOMS: atom_id res chain seq x y z
N MET A 1 -64.48 -7.25 -15.70
CA MET A 1 -64.65 -7.29 -17.17
C MET A 1 -63.66 -8.24 -17.86
N MET A 2 -62.40 -8.35 -17.41
CA MET A 2 -61.39 -9.29 -17.98
C MET A 2 -61.75 -10.78 -17.89
N ILE A 3 -62.34 -11.25 -16.78
CA ILE A 3 -62.73 -12.67 -16.58
C ILE A 3 -63.74 -13.15 -17.64
N LYS A 4 -64.60 -12.26 -18.15
CA LYS A 4 -65.57 -12.61 -19.20
C LYS A 4 -64.93 -12.76 -20.59
N LYS A 5 -63.77 -12.14 -20.83
CA LYS A 5 -63.05 -12.19 -22.11
C LYS A 5 -62.00 -13.31 -22.17
N HIS A 6 -61.46 -13.71 -21.01
CA HIS A 6 -60.43 -14.76 -20.91
C HIS A 6 -60.82 -15.73 -19.79
N PRO A 7 -61.61 -16.78 -20.07
CA PRO A 7 -62.10 -17.70 -19.04
C PRO A 7 -60.95 -18.45 -18.33
N GLU A 8 -59.82 -18.64 -19.01
CA GLU A 8 -58.61 -19.26 -18.46
C GLU A 8 -57.94 -18.43 -17.37
N PHE A 9 -58.15 -17.10 -17.37
CA PHE A 9 -57.61 -16.21 -16.34
C PHE A 9 -58.12 -16.56 -14.94
N LYS A 10 -59.35 -17.06 -14.84
CA LYS A 10 -59.92 -17.52 -13.57
C LYS A 10 -59.20 -18.75 -13.04
N ASN A 11 -58.81 -19.67 -13.93
CA ASN A 11 -58.11 -20.90 -13.56
C ASN A 11 -56.67 -20.60 -13.11
N VAL A 12 -56.01 -19.65 -13.77
CA VAL A 12 -54.67 -19.18 -13.38
C VAL A 12 -54.71 -18.50 -12.01
N LEU A 13 -55.69 -17.64 -11.73
CA LEU A 13 -55.84 -17.01 -10.41
C LEU A 13 -56.14 -18.03 -9.31
N LEU A 14 -56.96 -19.05 -9.60
CA LEU A 14 -57.26 -20.11 -8.63
C LEU A 14 -56.02 -20.96 -8.34
N SER A 15 -55.25 -21.33 -9.38
CA SER A 15 -53.97 -22.02 -9.25
C SER A 15 -52.95 -21.22 -8.44
N LEU A 16 -52.81 -19.91 -8.73
CA LEU A 16 -51.91 -19.03 -7.97
C LEU A 16 -52.35 -18.79 -6.52
N SER A 17 -53.65 -18.92 -6.23
CA SER A 17 -54.20 -18.76 -4.88
C SER A 17 -54.17 -20.06 -4.05
N SER A 18 -54.07 -21.22 -4.70
CA SER A 18 -54.06 -22.54 -4.05
C SER A 18 -52.65 -23.01 -3.66
N ASP A 19 -51.62 -22.51 -4.33
CA ASP A 19 -50.24 -22.80 -3.99
C ASP A 19 -49.81 -21.93 -2.81
N SER A 20 -49.41 -22.57 -1.69
CA SER A 20 -49.00 -21.87 -0.46
C SER A 20 -47.69 -21.12 -0.60
N GLU A 21 -46.95 -21.38 -1.67
CA GLU A 21 -45.73 -20.67 -2.03
C GLU A 21 -45.98 -19.97 -3.37
N LEU A 22 -46.10 -18.64 -3.32
CA LEU A 22 -45.96 -17.81 -4.50
C LEU A 22 -44.55 -18.01 -5.05
N VAL A 23 -44.39 -18.95 -5.98
CA VAL A 23 -43.18 -19.07 -6.79
C VAL A 23 -43.18 -17.90 -7.78
N PHE A 24 -42.95 -16.70 -7.27
CA PHE A 24 -42.35 -15.68 -8.11
C PHE A 24 -40.98 -16.24 -8.47
N PRO A 25 -40.66 -16.46 -9.76
CA PRO A 25 -39.28 -16.56 -10.15
C PRO A 25 -38.67 -15.20 -9.83
N LEU A 26 -38.11 -15.06 -8.63
CA LEU A 26 -37.14 -14.01 -8.37
C LEU A 26 -36.11 -14.21 -9.47
N PRO A 27 -35.80 -13.17 -10.28
CA PRO A 27 -34.65 -13.27 -11.14
C PRO A 27 -33.51 -13.76 -10.25
N ASN A 28 -32.86 -14.84 -10.66
CA ASN A 28 -31.59 -15.24 -10.10
C ASN A 28 -30.62 -14.12 -10.52
N GLU A 29 -30.74 -12.96 -9.87
CA GLU A 29 -29.70 -11.96 -9.85
C GLU A 29 -28.59 -12.66 -9.08
N THR A 30 -27.79 -13.43 -9.82
CA THR A 30 -26.41 -13.64 -9.43
C THR A 30 -25.88 -12.23 -9.23
N ILE A 31 -25.81 -11.80 -7.97
CA ILE A 31 -25.09 -10.58 -7.59
C ILE A 31 -23.78 -10.70 -8.37
N PRO A 32 -23.54 -9.85 -9.38
CA PRO A 32 -22.33 -9.97 -10.17
C PRO A 32 -21.21 -9.86 -9.15
N ALA A 33 -20.44 -10.94 -9.00
CA ALA A 33 -19.23 -10.89 -8.19
C ALA A 33 -18.47 -9.68 -8.73
N PRO A 34 -18.11 -8.71 -7.87
CA PRO A 34 -17.45 -7.52 -8.34
C PRO A 34 -16.23 -7.96 -9.16
N ASP A 35 -16.15 -7.46 -10.39
CA ASP A 35 -15.18 -7.86 -11.40
C ASP A 35 -13.80 -7.32 -11.03
N HIS A 36 -13.27 -7.82 -9.92
CA HIS A 36 -11.97 -7.48 -9.42
C HIS A 36 -10.94 -8.20 -10.27
N SER A 37 -10.11 -7.42 -10.98
CA SER A 37 -8.96 -7.96 -11.69
C SER A 37 -8.15 -8.89 -10.78
N ALA A 38 -7.80 -10.08 -11.27
CA ALA A 38 -6.95 -11.04 -10.56
C ALA A 38 -5.48 -10.57 -10.43
N LEU A 39 -5.12 -9.46 -11.07
CA LEU A 39 -3.74 -8.96 -11.15
C LEU A 39 -3.12 -8.65 -9.76
N PRO A 40 -3.76 -7.92 -8.83
CA PRO A 40 -3.19 -7.67 -7.51
C PRO A 40 -2.90 -8.95 -6.72
N MET A 41 -3.76 -9.96 -6.83
CA MET A 41 -3.57 -11.25 -6.18
C MET A 41 -2.39 -12.01 -6.79
N ALA A 42 -2.30 -12.07 -8.13
CA ALA A 42 -1.18 -12.71 -8.81
C ALA A 42 0.16 -12.06 -8.44
N LEU A 43 0.21 -10.71 -8.40
CA LEU A 43 1.40 -9.97 -8.00
C LEU A 43 1.74 -10.17 -6.52
N LEU A 44 0.73 -10.25 -5.63
CA LEU A 44 0.95 -10.56 -4.22
C LEU A 44 1.58 -11.95 -4.04
N LEU A 45 1.06 -12.97 -4.73
CA LEU A 45 1.60 -14.32 -4.69
C LEU A 45 3.04 -14.37 -5.20
N PHE A 46 3.35 -13.60 -6.26
CA PHE A 46 4.71 -13.44 -6.73
C PHE A 46 5.62 -12.85 -5.64
N ILE A 47 5.21 -11.78 -4.97
CA ILE A 47 5.99 -11.16 -3.88
C ILE A 47 6.17 -12.13 -2.71
N TRP A 48 5.12 -12.84 -2.29
CA TRP A 48 5.22 -13.91 -1.29
C TRP A 48 6.25 -14.97 -1.69
N GLY A 49 6.27 -15.37 -2.97
CA GLY A 49 7.29 -16.24 -3.53
C GLY A 49 8.71 -15.68 -3.36
N THR A 50 8.91 -14.39 -3.65
CA THR A 50 10.22 -13.74 -3.43
C THR A 50 10.62 -13.69 -1.95
N VAL A 51 9.66 -13.47 -1.03
CA VAL A 51 9.93 -13.47 0.41
C VAL A 51 10.26 -14.87 0.91
N ALA A 52 9.53 -15.89 0.47
CA ALA A 52 9.80 -17.29 0.81
C ALA A 52 11.19 -17.71 0.31
N LEU A 53 11.54 -17.35 -0.94
CA LEU A 53 12.86 -17.61 -1.50
C LEU A 53 13.94 -16.87 -0.71
N HIS A 54 13.76 -15.59 -0.39
CA HIS A 54 14.72 -14.82 0.42
C HIS A 54 14.90 -15.42 1.82
N TYR A 55 13.81 -15.86 2.47
CA TYR A 55 13.84 -16.52 3.77
C TYR A 55 14.57 -17.86 3.75
N ASN A 56 14.39 -18.66 2.69
CA ASN A 56 15.04 -19.95 2.57
C ASN A 56 16.53 -19.83 2.21
N THR A 57 16.87 -18.91 1.30
CA THR A 57 18.23 -18.77 0.75
C THR A 57 19.18 -17.93 1.60
N SER A 58 18.67 -17.02 2.44
CA SER A 58 19.47 -16.12 3.27
C SER A 58 19.36 -16.44 4.76
N PRO A 59 20.31 -17.21 5.34
CA PRO A 59 20.35 -17.48 6.78
C PRO A 59 20.43 -16.20 7.63
N LEU A 60 21.08 -15.16 7.09
CA LEU A 60 21.17 -13.85 7.70
C LEU A 60 19.80 -13.19 7.83
N TYR A 61 19.02 -13.19 6.75
CA TYR A 61 17.67 -12.63 6.76
C TYR A 61 16.77 -13.37 7.74
N ARG A 62 16.73 -14.70 7.67
CA ARG A 62 15.94 -15.55 8.59
C ARG A 62 16.20 -15.25 10.06
N LYS A 63 17.48 -15.18 10.47
CA LYS A 63 17.85 -14.87 11.86
C LYS A 63 17.53 -13.41 12.23
N SER A 64 17.67 -12.50 11.28
CA SER A 64 17.48 -11.07 11.50
C SER A 64 16.01 -10.68 11.65
N VAL A 65 15.09 -11.30 10.89
CA VAL A 65 13.64 -11.06 11.02
C VAL A 65 13.18 -11.28 12.46
N PHE A 66 13.46 -12.45 13.03
CA PHE A 66 13.06 -12.76 14.40
C PHE A 66 13.70 -11.82 15.42
N ARG A 67 15.00 -11.53 15.26
CA ARG A 67 15.75 -10.64 16.17
C ARG A 67 15.25 -9.20 16.11
N TYR A 68 14.84 -8.71 14.95
CA TYR A 68 14.29 -7.37 14.80
C TYR A 68 13.06 -7.18 15.69
N PHE A 69 12.10 -8.11 15.63
CA PHE A 69 10.85 -8.00 16.40
C PHE A 69 10.97 -8.37 17.89
N THR A 70 11.88 -9.29 18.26
CA THR A 70 11.99 -9.78 19.65
C THR A 70 13.15 -9.17 20.44
N ALA A 71 14.21 -8.73 19.76
CA ALA A 71 15.47 -8.30 20.37
C ALA A 71 16.04 -7.05 19.67
N HIS A 72 15.18 -6.07 19.37
CA HIS A 72 15.49 -4.89 18.54
C HIS A 72 16.80 -4.18 18.93
N LYS A 73 17.02 -3.93 20.22
CA LYS A 73 18.24 -3.25 20.68
C LYS A 73 19.52 -4.01 20.30
N PHE A 74 19.54 -5.33 20.51
CA PHE A 74 20.67 -6.17 20.15
C PHE A 74 20.87 -6.23 18.64
N PHE A 75 19.76 -6.29 17.90
CA PHE A 75 19.79 -6.28 16.44
C PHE A 75 20.45 -5.00 15.89
N VAL A 76 20.06 -3.84 16.42
CA VAL A 76 20.66 -2.55 16.04
C VAL A 76 22.14 -2.51 16.42
N ASP A 77 22.51 -2.93 17.63
CA ASP A 77 23.92 -3.02 18.07
C ASP A 77 24.77 -3.89 17.13
N ASP A 78 24.24 -5.03 16.69
CA ASP A 78 24.92 -5.96 15.76
C ASP A 78 25.21 -5.30 14.40
N ILE A 79 24.27 -4.49 13.88
CA ILE A 79 24.48 -3.73 12.65
C ILE A 79 25.60 -2.70 12.83
N PHE A 80 25.56 -1.92 13.92
CA PHE A 80 26.56 -0.88 14.16
C PHE A 80 27.96 -1.43 14.43
N LYS A 81 28.05 -2.60 15.07
CA LYS A 81 29.29 -3.36 15.28
C LYS A 81 29.77 -4.10 14.02
N ARG A 82 29.07 -3.97 12.88
CA ARG A 82 29.40 -4.62 11.59
C ARG A 82 29.46 -6.15 11.68
N LEU A 83 28.61 -6.73 12.52
CA LEU A 83 28.37 -8.18 12.53
C LEU A 83 27.47 -8.59 11.35
N ILE A 84 26.63 -7.67 10.89
CA ILE A 84 25.85 -7.80 9.65
C ILE A 84 26.51 -6.91 8.57
N ARG A 85 27.09 -7.53 7.55
CA ARG A 85 27.92 -6.84 6.54
C ARG A 85 27.33 -6.82 5.13
N SER A 86 26.35 -7.66 4.86
CA SER A 86 25.77 -7.78 3.51
C SER A 86 24.65 -6.76 3.30
N PRO A 87 24.71 -5.93 2.23
CA PRO A 87 23.61 -5.04 1.86
C PRO A 87 22.47 -5.76 1.13
N VAL A 88 22.71 -7.00 0.67
CA VAL A 88 21.77 -7.74 -0.19
C VAL A 88 20.38 -7.87 0.45
N PRO A 89 20.23 -8.25 1.73
CA PRO A 89 18.91 -8.31 2.35
C PRO A 89 18.22 -6.95 2.35
N ALA A 90 18.93 -5.86 2.65
CA ALA A 90 18.34 -4.53 2.68
C ALA A 90 17.79 -4.11 1.31
N ILE A 91 18.55 -4.36 0.24
CA ILE A 91 18.14 -4.04 -1.13
C ILE A 91 16.88 -4.84 -1.51
N ILE A 92 16.86 -6.14 -1.21
CA ILE A 92 15.69 -7.00 -1.51
C ILE A 92 14.45 -6.49 -0.77
N ILE A 93 14.58 -6.13 0.51
CA ILE A 93 13.46 -5.64 1.32
C ILE A 93 12.91 -4.31 0.78
N ILE A 94 13.79 -3.38 0.38
CA ILE A 94 13.38 -2.10 -0.20
C ILE A 94 12.62 -2.32 -1.53
N LEU A 95 13.11 -3.21 -2.39
CA LEU A 95 12.44 -3.56 -3.65
C LEU A 95 11.08 -4.22 -3.40
N GLN A 96 11.00 -5.18 -2.47
CA GLN A 96 9.76 -5.83 -2.08
C GLN A 96 8.74 -4.82 -1.54
N ASN A 97 9.18 -3.92 -0.67
CA ASN A 97 8.32 -2.88 -0.12
C ASN A 97 7.81 -1.92 -1.21
N ALA A 98 8.68 -1.49 -2.13
CA ALA A 98 8.26 -0.61 -3.23
C ALA A 98 7.21 -1.28 -4.12
N LEU A 99 7.38 -2.57 -4.45
CA LEU A 99 6.39 -3.35 -5.18
C LEU A 99 5.08 -3.48 -4.41
N LEU A 100 5.13 -3.80 -3.10
CA LEU A 100 3.93 -3.93 -2.26
C LEU A 100 3.12 -2.63 -2.16
N LEU A 101 3.80 -1.50 -1.94
CA LEU A 101 3.13 -0.19 -1.92
C LEU A 101 2.49 0.12 -3.27
N SER A 102 3.19 -0.19 -4.37
CA SER A 102 2.69 0.04 -5.73
C SER A 102 1.42 -0.76 -6.01
N ILE A 103 1.39 -2.05 -5.66
CA ILE A 103 0.19 -2.90 -5.80
C ILE A 103 -0.93 -2.37 -4.90
N SER A 104 -0.63 -1.98 -3.67
CA SER A 104 -1.64 -1.48 -2.73
C SER A 104 -2.28 -0.19 -3.24
N THR A 105 -1.48 0.78 -3.70
CA THR A 105 -2.00 2.02 -4.29
C THR A 105 -2.75 1.78 -5.60
N TYR A 106 -2.28 0.88 -6.45
CA TYR A 106 -2.99 0.47 -7.66
C TYR A 106 -4.38 -0.10 -7.33
N THR A 107 -4.43 -0.97 -6.32
CA THR A 107 -5.64 -1.66 -5.89
C THR A 107 -6.66 -0.67 -5.33
N VAL A 108 -6.23 0.22 -4.43
CA VAL A 108 -7.11 1.25 -3.86
C VAL A 108 -7.54 2.26 -4.91
N PHE A 109 -6.66 2.70 -5.81
CA PHE A 109 -7.04 3.61 -6.89
C PHE A 109 -8.09 2.99 -7.82
N SER A 110 -7.94 1.71 -8.16
CA SER A 110 -8.91 0.95 -8.97
C SER A 110 -10.22 0.70 -8.22
N ALA A 111 -10.18 0.58 -6.89
CA ALA A 111 -11.35 0.36 -6.05
C ALA A 111 -12.15 1.64 -5.78
N LEU A 112 -11.48 2.79 -5.71
CA LEU A 112 -12.09 4.08 -5.40
C LEU A 112 -12.62 4.81 -6.65
N LEU A 113 -12.00 4.62 -7.81
CA LEU A 113 -12.34 5.36 -9.02
C LEU A 113 -12.89 4.46 -10.11
N THR A 114 -14.05 4.84 -10.65
CA THR A 114 -14.61 4.28 -11.88
C THR A 114 -13.72 4.62 -13.09
N PRO A 115 -13.86 3.94 -14.24
CA PRO A 115 -13.08 4.27 -15.44
C PRO A 115 -13.21 5.75 -15.86
N LEU A 116 -14.40 6.33 -15.73
CA LEU A 116 -14.65 7.75 -15.99
C LEU A 116 -13.91 8.65 -14.97
N GLY A 117 -13.95 8.29 -13.68
CA GLY A 117 -13.20 8.99 -12.63
C GLY A 117 -11.68 8.94 -12.86
N GLN A 118 -11.17 7.82 -13.37
CA GLN A 118 -9.75 7.68 -13.73
C GLN A 118 -9.38 8.57 -14.92
N GLU A 119 -10.20 8.61 -15.97
CA GLU A 119 -9.99 9.53 -17.10
C GLU A 119 -10.00 10.99 -16.67
N ALA A 120 -10.96 11.39 -15.84
CA ALA A 120 -11.01 12.74 -15.28
C ALA A 120 -9.77 13.07 -14.43
N PHE A 121 -9.32 12.12 -13.60
CA PHE A 121 -8.11 12.28 -12.79
C PHE A 121 -6.87 12.53 -13.67
N PHE A 122 -6.67 11.71 -14.70
CA PHE A 122 -5.53 11.83 -15.60
C PHE A 122 -5.65 13.01 -16.58
N TYR A 123 -6.86 13.47 -16.88
CA TYR A 123 -7.06 14.70 -17.65
C TYR A 123 -6.51 15.92 -16.91
N HIS A 124 -6.74 16.01 -15.59
CA HIS A 124 -6.19 17.09 -14.77
C HIS A 124 -4.71 16.90 -14.42
N PHE A 125 -4.24 15.64 -14.37
CA PHE A 125 -2.83 15.31 -14.12
C PHE A 125 -2.20 14.53 -15.28
N PRO A 126 -2.04 15.16 -16.47
CA PRO A 126 -1.52 14.45 -17.64
C PRO A 126 -0.08 13.98 -17.44
N GLY A 127 0.71 14.67 -16.60
CA GLY A 127 2.05 14.22 -16.23
C GLY A 127 2.09 12.90 -15.45
N LEU A 128 0.97 12.49 -14.83
CA LEU A 128 0.87 11.21 -14.13
C LEU A 128 0.49 10.05 -15.07
N SER A 129 0.00 10.33 -16.29
CA SER A 129 -0.53 9.38 -17.25
C SER A 129 0.56 8.71 -18.11
N ILE A 130 1.46 7.93 -17.49
CA ILE A 130 2.54 7.22 -18.21
C ILE A 130 1.99 6.19 -19.21
N VAL A 131 0.94 5.47 -18.83
CA VAL A 131 0.29 4.41 -19.64
C VAL A 131 -1.18 4.78 -19.86
N GLY A 132 -1.42 6.03 -20.26
CA GLY A 132 -2.77 6.56 -20.42
C GLY A 132 -3.54 6.65 -19.10
N SER A 133 -4.88 6.64 -19.22
CA SER A 133 -5.82 6.72 -18.10
C SER A 133 -5.92 5.45 -17.24
N SER A 134 -4.95 4.54 -17.34
CA SER A 134 -4.94 3.26 -16.62
C SER A 134 -4.41 3.40 -15.18
N PRO A 135 -4.96 2.64 -14.20
CA PRO A 135 -4.40 2.54 -12.86
C PRO A 135 -2.94 2.06 -12.83
N ILE A 136 -2.47 1.41 -13.90
CA ILE A 136 -1.06 1.01 -14.07
C ILE A 136 -0.13 2.23 -13.99
N SER A 137 -0.57 3.41 -14.42
CA SER A 137 0.19 4.65 -14.27
C SER A 137 0.50 4.97 -12.81
N ILE A 138 -0.47 4.77 -11.89
CA ILE A 138 -0.26 4.94 -10.45
C ILE A 138 0.68 3.88 -9.89
N PHE A 139 0.58 2.63 -10.35
CA PHE A 139 1.51 1.57 -9.97
C PHE A 139 2.97 1.98 -10.28
N ILE A 140 3.23 2.46 -11.49
CA ILE A 140 4.59 2.85 -11.92
C ILE A 140 5.08 4.06 -11.10
N TRP A 141 4.24 5.08 -10.91
CA TRP A 141 4.63 6.25 -10.12
C TRP A 141 4.95 5.92 -8.67
N THR A 142 4.10 5.13 -8.00
CA THR A 142 4.36 4.70 -6.63
C THR A 142 5.65 3.90 -6.54
N LEU A 143 5.94 3.04 -7.51
CA LEU A 143 7.18 2.24 -7.54
C LEU A 143 8.41 3.16 -7.62
N LEU A 144 8.42 4.08 -8.58
CA LEU A 144 9.52 5.00 -8.81
C LEU A 144 9.72 5.93 -7.60
N LEU A 145 8.63 6.50 -7.07
CA LEU A 145 8.68 7.38 -5.91
C LEU A 145 9.14 6.64 -4.66
N ALA A 146 8.66 5.42 -4.39
CA ALA A 146 9.08 4.64 -3.23
C ALA A 146 10.58 4.31 -3.27
N LEU A 147 11.11 3.95 -4.45
CA LEU A 147 12.54 3.67 -4.62
C LEU A 147 13.39 4.93 -4.49
N LEU A 148 13.00 6.01 -5.17
CA LEU A 148 13.70 7.29 -5.11
C LEU A 148 13.70 7.86 -3.68
N PHE A 149 12.54 7.84 -3.02
CA PHE A 149 12.40 8.30 -1.65
C PHE A 149 13.25 7.47 -0.67
N SER A 150 13.25 6.13 -0.81
CA SER A 150 14.11 5.25 -0.02
C SER A 150 15.58 5.59 -0.20
N LEU A 151 16.02 5.81 -1.44
CA LEU A 151 17.40 6.20 -1.74
C LEU A 151 17.76 7.55 -1.12
N LEU A 152 16.91 8.58 -1.30
CA LEU A 152 17.10 9.90 -0.72
C LEU A 152 17.18 9.84 0.81
N CYS A 153 16.31 9.05 1.45
CA CYS A 153 16.31 8.81 2.88
C CYS A 153 17.64 8.20 3.37
N ILE A 154 18.10 7.13 2.73
CA ILE A 154 19.36 6.45 3.10
C ILE A 154 20.55 7.40 2.90
N VAL A 155 20.59 8.12 1.78
CA VAL A 155 21.63 9.10 1.47
C VAL A 155 21.65 10.23 2.50
N TRP A 156 20.48 10.75 2.87
CA TRP A 156 20.37 11.79 3.88
C TRP A 156 20.84 11.31 5.26
N LEU A 157 20.42 10.11 5.69
CA LEU A 157 20.91 9.50 6.94
C LEU A 157 22.44 9.29 6.91
N TYR A 158 22.99 8.89 5.76
CA TYR A 158 24.42 8.70 5.56
C TYR A 158 25.23 9.99 5.74
N PHE A 159 24.86 11.06 5.04
CA PHE A 159 25.59 12.34 5.17
C PHE A 159 25.42 12.98 6.55
N SER A 160 24.31 12.71 7.23
CA SER A 160 24.05 13.27 8.55
C SER A 160 24.88 12.63 9.67
N HIS A 161 25.54 11.50 9.41
CA HIS A 161 26.28 10.74 10.42
C HIS A 161 27.75 10.50 10.06
N LYS A 162 28.62 11.42 10.50
CA LYS A 162 30.07 11.38 10.22
C LYS A 162 30.82 10.13 10.73
N GLN A 163 30.27 9.39 11.69
CA GLN A 163 30.93 8.24 12.30
C GLN A 163 30.53 6.88 11.67
N ILE A 164 29.46 6.82 10.88
CA ILE A 164 29.06 5.57 10.22
C ILE A 164 29.86 5.49 8.92
N LYS A 165 30.81 4.56 8.88
CA LYS A 165 31.72 4.41 7.76
C LYS A 165 31.15 3.53 6.63
N SER A 166 29.93 3.02 6.73
CA SER A 166 29.35 2.12 5.72
C SER A 166 27.90 2.44 5.43
N PHE A 167 27.64 2.71 4.15
CA PHE A 167 26.32 2.87 3.58
C PHE A 167 25.41 1.66 3.86
N THR A 168 25.98 0.45 3.85
CA THR A 168 25.27 -0.81 4.14
C THR A 168 24.60 -0.82 5.50
N GLN A 169 25.22 -0.24 6.53
CA GLN A 169 24.65 -0.23 7.89
C GLN A 169 23.35 0.60 7.92
N ILE A 170 23.35 1.73 7.22
CA ILE A 170 22.21 2.65 7.16
C ILE A 170 21.10 2.08 6.29
N ALA A 171 21.45 1.54 5.12
CA ALA A 171 20.48 0.87 4.26
C ALA A 171 19.81 -0.30 5.00
N THR A 172 20.57 -1.07 5.79
CA THR A 172 20.03 -2.17 6.59
C THR A 172 19.05 -1.65 7.62
N ILE A 173 19.43 -0.70 8.48
CA ILE A 173 18.54 -0.13 9.51
C ILE A 173 17.27 0.45 8.89
N PHE A 174 17.40 1.15 7.76
CA PHE A 174 16.28 1.72 7.02
C PHE A 174 15.30 0.68 6.49
N ALA A 175 15.81 -0.45 6.00
CA ALA A 175 14.97 -1.47 5.36
C ALA A 175 14.12 -2.27 6.36
N TRP A 176 14.57 -2.49 7.59
CA TRP A 176 13.91 -3.42 8.51
C TRP A 176 12.49 -3.03 8.96
N PRO A 177 12.19 -1.76 9.30
CA PRO A 177 10.82 -1.33 9.58
C PRO A 177 9.83 -1.64 8.45
N LEU A 178 10.30 -1.65 7.20
CA LEU A 178 9.48 -1.92 6.01
C LEU A 178 8.96 -3.36 5.94
N GLN A 179 9.51 -4.28 6.74
CA GLN A 179 8.98 -5.64 6.84
C GLN A 179 7.52 -5.68 7.30
N LEU A 180 7.13 -4.72 8.14
CA LEU A 180 5.75 -4.67 8.64
C LEU A 180 4.75 -4.24 7.55
N ASN A 181 5.20 -3.55 6.48
CA ASN A 181 4.37 -3.26 5.30
C ASN A 181 3.95 -4.53 4.56
N PHE A 182 4.69 -5.63 4.68
CA PHE A 182 4.29 -6.90 4.08
C PHE A 182 2.91 -7.36 4.58
N LEU A 183 2.66 -7.23 5.88
CA LEU A 183 1.37 -7.58 6.49
C LEU A 183 0.27 -6.58 6.10
N LEU A 184 0.60 -5.27 6.12
CA LEU A 184 -0.37 -4.22 5.79
C LEU A 184 -0.83 -4.29 4.32
N CYS A 185 0.10 -4.49 3.39
CA CYS A 185 -0.21 -4.61 1.97
C CYS A 185 -0.89 -5.95 1.64
N THR A 186 -0.57 -7.04 2.36
CA THR A 186 -1.34 -8.28 2.26
C THR A 186 -2.79 -8.04 2.69
N GLY A 187 -3.01 -7.39 3.84
CA GLY A 187 -4.34 -7.02 4.31
C GLY A 187 -5.11 -6.17 3.30
N THR A 188 -4.46 -5.18 2.69
CA THR A 188 -5.06 -4.36 1.62
C THR A 188 -5.67 -5.21 0.50
N ILE A 189 -4.90 -6.16 -0.02
CA ILE A 189 -5.30 -6.99 -1.16
C ILE A 189 -6.37 -8.00 -0.72
N THR A 190 -6.25 -8.56 0.48
CA THR A 190 -7.28 -9.44 1.04
C THR A 190 -8.63 -8.73 1.19
N PHE A 191 -8.65 -7.52 1.77
CA PHE A 191 -9.87 -6.74 1.91
C PHE A 191 -10.43 -6.27 0.57
N TYR A 192 -9.57 -5.91 -0.37
CA TYR A 192 -10.00 -5.62 -1.74
C TYR A 192 -10.69 -6.82 -2.39
N SER A 193 -10.14 -8.03 -2.27
CA SER A 193 -10.76 -9.26 -2.78
C SER A 193 -12.07 -9.61 -2.08
N ALA A 194 -12.26 -9.15 -0.84
CA ALA A 194 -13.52 -9.25 -0.10
C ALA A 194 -14.47 -8.07 -0.38
N SER A 195 -14.14 -7.19 -1.32
CA SER A 195 -14.93 -6.00 -1.69
C SER A 195 -15.12 -4.98 -0.56
N GLU A 196 -14.22 -4.99 0.43
CA GLU A 196 -14.19 -4.02 1.53
C GLU A 196 -13.25 -2.85 1.20
N THR A 197 -13.68 -1.96 0.28
CA THR A 197 -12.87 -0.82 -0.19
C THR A 197 -12.40 0.09 0.95
N GLY A 198 -13.22 0.30 1.98
CA GLY A 198 -12.84 1.10 3.16
C GLY A 198 -11.68 0.50 3.94
N SER A 199 -11.74 -0.81 4.23
CA SER A 199 -10.68 -1.56 4.92
C SER A 199 -9.39 -1.58 4.08
N ALA A 200 -9.49 -1.82 2.78
CA ALA A 200 -8.35 -1.79 1.86
C ALA A 200 -7.66 -0.42 1.82
N THR A 201 -8.45 0.66 1.80
CA THR A 201 -7.95 2.05 1.83
C THR A 201 -7.23 2.35 3.14
N LEU A 202 -7.81 1.94 4.28
CA LEU A 202 -7.20 2.12 5.60
C LEU A 202 -5.85 1.41 5.71
N PHE A 203 -5.77 0.14 5.28
CA PHE A 203 -4.52 -0.63 5.33
C PHE A 203 -3.44 -0.04 4.42
N THR A 204 -3.83 0.49 3.25
CA THR A 204 -2.90 1.20 2.36
C THR A 204 -2.40 2.49 2.99
N ALA A 205 -3.28 3.27 3.63
CA ALA A 205 -2.89 4.48 4.34
C ALA A 205 -1.92 4.19 5.50
N LEU A 206 -2.16 3.12 6.27
CA LEU A 206 -1.24 2.65 7.31
C LEU A 206 0.11 2.21 6.73
N ALA A 207 0.11 1.55 5.57
CA ALA A 207 1.34 1.11 4.91
C ALA A 207 2.19 2.30 4.42
N LEU A 208 1.53 3.32 3.85
CA LEU A 208 2.17 4.58 3.46
C LEU A 208 2.70 5.34 4.68
N LEU A 209 1.93 5.40 5.77
CA LEU A 209 2.35 6.03 7.02
C LEU A 209 3.59 5.32 7.59
N LEU A 210 3.59 3.99 7.65
CA LEU A 210 4.74 3.22 8.11
C LEU A 210 5.97 3.44 7.21
N PHE A 211 5.77 3.51 5.89
CA PHE A 211 6.85 3.83 4.95
C PHE A 211 7.49 5.18 5.25
N LEU A 212 6.69 6.21 5.54
CA LEU A 212 7.20 7.52 5.96
C LEU A 212 7.89 7.46 7.34
N LEU A 213 7.27 6.79 8.32
CA LEU A 213 7.83 6.66 9.67
C LEU A 213 9.14 5.86 9.72
N SER A 214 9.44 5.05 8.70
CA SER A 214 10.66 4.26 8.62
C SER A 214 11.93 5.11 8.68
N TYR A 215 11.91 6.32 8.10
CA TYR A 215 13.01 7.27 8.24
C TYR A 215 13.20 7.71 9.70
N THR A 216 12.10 8.03 10.39
CA THR A 216 12.12 8.47 11.79
C THR A 216 12.62 7.35 12.71
N PHE A 217 12.13 6.12 12.56
CA PHE A 217 12.62 4.98 13.35
C PHE A 217 14.13 4.76 13.15
N SER A 218 14.57 4.79 11.90
CA SER A 218 15.98 4.63 11.55
C SER A 218 16.86 5.74 12.12
N GLY A 219 16.40 6.99 12.03
CA GLY A 219 17.09 8.14 12.61
C GLY A 219 17.19 8.05 14.14
N LEU A 220 16.15 7.55 14.81
CA LEU A 220 16.16 7.36 16.26
C LEU A 220 17.16 6.28 16.67
N ASP A 221 17.19 5.15 15.95
CA ASP A 221 18.15 4.07 16.20
C ASP A 221 19.59 4.53 15.96
N ILE A 222 19.84 5.25 14.86
CA ILE A 222 21.14 5.85 14.55
C ILE A 222 21.56 6.88 15.62
N SER A 223 20.63 7.66 16.14
CA SER A 223 20.93 8.73 17.12
C SER A 223 21.61 8.23 18.39
N ARG A 224 21.43 6.94 18.75
CA ARG A 224 22.06 6.31 19.91
C ARG A 224 23.58 6.15 19.78
N PHE A 225 24.08 6.10 18.55
CA PHE A 225 25.50 5.92 18.23
C PHE A 225 26.18 7.22 17.79
N ALA A 226 25.42 8.32 17.74
CA ALA A 226 25.95 9.62 17.37
C ALA A 226 26.68 10.29 18.55
N ARG A 227 27.80 10.95 18.28
CA ARG A 227 28.54 11.77 19.28
C ARG A 227 27.66 12.77 20.04
N SER A 228 26.64 13.31 19.38
CA SER A 228 25.64 14.17 20.01
C SER A 228 24.27 13.84 19.43
N LYS A 229 23.42 13.22 20.24
CA LYS A 229 22.06 12.84 19.90
C LYS A 229 21.26 14.04 19.36
N THR A 230 21.27 15.15 20.09
CA THR A 230 20.56 16.38 19.72
C THR A 230 21.00 16.91 18.36
N LYS A 231 22.32 17.05 18.13
CA LYS A 231 22.83 17.53 16.84
C LYS A 231 22.47 16.62 15.67
N HIS A 232 22.38 15.30 15.90
CA HIS A 232 21.94 14.36 14.88
C HIS A 232 20.45 14.56 14.56
N LEU A 233 19.59 14.62 15.58
CA LEU A 233 18.14 14.82 15.41
C LEU A 233 17.79 16.12 14.66
N PHE A 234 18.51 17.21 14.93
CA PHE A 234 18.33 18.48 14.20
C PHE A 234 18.77 18.43 12.73
N LYS A 235 19.54 17.43 12.32
CA LYS A 235 19.99 17.24 10.93
C LYS A 235 19.16 16.22 10.16
N THR A 236 18.44 15.35 10.86
CA THR A 236 17.69 14.23 10.27
C THR A 236 16.21 14.35 10.54
N ILE A 237 15.76 13.92 11.72
CA ILE A 237 14.35 13.70 12.02
C ILE A 237 13.56 15.02 12.03
N ILE A 238 14.08 16.06 12.69
CA ILE A 238 13.37 17.34 12.81
C ILE A 238 13.10 17.96 11.43
N PRO A 239 14.11 18.18 10.57
CA PRO A 239 13.86 18.74 9.24
C PRO A 239 13.00 17.80 8.38
N TYR A 240 13.16 16.48 8.49
CA TYR A 240 12.30 15.53 7.80
C TYR A 240 10.83 15.67 8.20
N VAL A 241 10.53 15.71 9.51
CA VAL A 241 9.16 15.87 10.01
C VAL A 241 8.56 17.20 9.57
N ILE A 242 9.35 18.29 9.58
CA ILE A 242 8.91 19.60 9.09
C ILE A 242 8.58 19.54 7.59
N LEU A 243 9.41 18.89 6.77
CA LEU A 243 9.15 18.75 5.33
C LEU A 243 7.89 17.92 5.05
N ILE A 244 7.73 16.78 5.73
CA ILE A 244 6.54 15.93 5.56
C ILE A 244 5.29 16.67 6.05
N ALA A 245 5.31 17.28 7.23
CA ALA A 245 4.18 18.04 7.74
C ALA A 245 3.83 19.23 6.83
N GLY A 246 4.83 19.97 6.35
CA GLY A 246 4.65 21.06 5.40
C GLY A 246 4.04 20.59 4.07
N PHE A 247 4.52 19.47 3.53
CA PHE A 247 3.96 18.86 2.32
C PHE A 247 2.52 18.40 2.53
N THR A 248 2.21 17.75 3.66
CA THR A 248 0.85 17.33 4.00
C THR A 248 -0.10 18.51 4.14
N ILE A 249 0.31 19.57 4.86
CA ILE A 249 -0.49 20.79 4.98
C ILE A 249 -0.72 21.42 3.61
N TRP A 250 0.32 21.56 2.79
CA TRP A 250 0.20 22.10 1.44
C TRP A 250 -0.76 21.27 0.57
N PHE A 251 -0.67 19.94 0.64
CA PHE A 251 -1.54 19.04 -0.12
C PHE A 251 -3.02 19.18 0.26
N PHE A 252 -3.33 19.32 1.56
CA PHE A 252 -4.70 19.46 2.07
C PHE A 252 -5.24 20.91 2.10
N THR A 253 -4.43 21.91 1.76
CA THR A 253 -4.86 23.33 1.72
C THR A 253 -4.92 23.87 0.29
N ASN A 254 -4.47 23.10 -0.68
CA ASN A 254 -4.54 23.49 -2.07
C ASN A 254 -5.88 23.05 -2.67
N ASP A 255 -6.79 24.01 -2.80
CA ASP A 255 -8.17 23.81 -3.26
C ASP A 255 -8.24 23.02 -4.58
N GLN A 256 -7.29 23.26 -5.50
CA GLN A 256 -7.26 22.55 -6.78
C GLN A 256 -7.16 21.02 -6.61
N TRP A 257 -6.35 20.53 -5.67
CA TRP A 257 -6.21 19.09 -5.43
C TRP A 257 -7.49 18.50 -4.86
N ILE A 258 -8.12 19.20 -3.91
CA ILE A 258 -9.34 18.74 -3.26
C ILE A 258 -10.50 18.74 -4.24
N ASP A 259 -10.63 19.78 -5.06
CA ASP A 259 -11.67 19.89 -6.08
C ASP A 259 -11.54 18.78 -7.13
N ILE A 260 -10.32 18.49 -7.59
CA ILE A 260 -10.09 17.39 -8.55
C ILE A 260 -10.39 16.04 -7.90
N LEU A 261 -9.93 15.79 -6.67
CA LEU A 261 -10.20 14.52 -5.98
C LEU A 261 -11.71 14.32 -5.75
N THR A 262 -12.41 15.34 -5.27
CA THR A 262 -13.86 15.27 -5.05
C THR A 262 -14.62 15.08 -6.36
N LEU A 263 -14.24 15.79 -7.43
CA LEU A 263 -14.80 15.56 -8.77
C LEU A 263 -14.62 14.09 -9.20
N THR A 264 -13.40 13.57 -9.11
CA THR A 264 -13.10 12.19 -9.57
C THR A 264 -13.81 11.11 -8.76
N LEU A 265 -14.01 11.34 -7.46
CA LEU A 265 -14.73 10.43 -6.57
C LEU A 265 -16.24 10.50 -6.73
N ASN A 266 -16.78 11.64 -7.19
CA ASN A 266 -18.21 11.83 -7.42
C ASN A 266 -18.68 11.41 -8.82
N LEU A 267 -17.74 11.17 -9.75
CA LEU A 267 -18.01 10.66 -11.10
C LEU A 267 -18.24 9.12 -11.13
N THR A 268 -18.79 8.59 -10.04
CA THR A 268 -19.15 7.16 -9.87
C THR A 268 -20.38 6.76 -10.64
#